data_AF-A0A947B0C3-F1
#
_entry.id   AF-A0A947B0C3-F1
#
_cell.length_a   1.000
_cell.length_b   1.000
_cell.length_c   1.000
_cell.angle_alpha   90.00
_cell.angle_beta   90.00
_cell.angle_gamma   90.00
#
_symmetry.space_group_name_H-M   'P 1'
#
loop_
_entity.id
_entity.type
_entity.pdbx_description
1 polymer ?
#
loop_
_entity_poly.entity_id
_entity_poly.type
_entity_poly.pdbx_seq_one_letter_code
_entity_poly.pdbx_strand_id
1 'polypeptide(L)'
;RPDGGWGEACCSYCDPTSAGLGCDSTSFQTAWAMLGLMAAGETDSPHLRRGTEYLLQSQMDNGLWQDEVHTAPGFPRVFYLKYHGYDKYFPLWALARYRNSLRTKTT
;
A
#
# COMPACT_ATOMS: atom_id res chain seq x y z
N ARG A 1 10.43 -1.33 0.21
CA ARG A 1 11.50 -0.64 0.98
C ARG A 1 12.12 -1.63 1.98
N PRO A 2 13.12 -1.29 2.83
CA PRO A 2 13.70 -2.25 3.79
C PRO A 2 12.67 -2.85 4.76
N ASP A 3 11.70 -2.06 5.18
CA ASP A 3 10.53 -2.42 6.00
C ASP A 3 9.50 -3.34 5.30
N GLY A 4 9.63 -3.58 3.98
CA GLY A 4 8.71 -4.39 3.19
C GLY A 4 7.54 -3.65 2.54
N GLY A 5 7.32 -2.37 2.87
CA GLY A 5 6.23 -1.58 2.31
C GLY A 5 6.60 -0.80 1.04
N TRP A 6 5.61 -0.07 0.51
CA TRP A 6 5.72 0.93 -0.55
C TRP A 6 5.26 2.29 -0.06
N GLY A 7 5.79 3.34 -0.67
CA GLY A 7 5.45 4.72 -0.33
C GLY A 7 5.91 5.67 -1.42
N GLU A 8 5.08 6.64 -1.78
CA GLU A 8 5.37 7.68 -2.75
C GLU A 8 4.85 9.03 -2.25
N ALA A 9 5.71 10.04 -2.25
CA ALA A 9 5.34 11.37 -1.80
C ALA A 9 4.68 12.20 -2.91
N CYS A 10 3.82 13.13 -2.52
CA CYS A 10 3.13 14.04 -3.44
C CYS A 10 4.07 14.92 -4.29
N CYS A 11 5.34 15.06 -3.89
CA CYS A 11 6.36 15.77 -4.68
C CYS A 11 6.72 15.03 -5.98
N SER A 12 6.38 13.74 -6.14
CA SER A 12 6.62 13.00 -7.39
C SER A 12 5.86 13.56 -8.60
N TYR A 13 4.78 14.31 -8.36
CA TYR A 13 4.10 15.07 -9.41
C TYR A 13 4.91 16.27 -9.94
N CYS A 14 5.89 16.76 -9.18
CA CYS A 14 6.75 17.88 -9.56
C CYS A 14 8.09 17.41 -10.14
N ASP A 15 8.64 16.31 -9.63
CA ASP A 15 9.92 15.75 -10.05
C ASP A 15 9.77 14.26 -10.39
N PRO A 16 9.79 13.89 -11.69
CA PRO A 16 9.69 12.49 -12.13
C PRO A 16 10.79 11.57 -11.57
N THR A 17 11.95 12.11 -11.16
CA THR A 17 13.02 11.31 -10.58
C THR A 17 12.68 10.80 -9.17
N SER A 18 11.64 11.38 -8.55
CA SER A 18 11.09 10.95 -7.26
C SER A 18 9.89 10.01 -7.38
N ALA A 19 9.57 9.52 -8.58
CA ALA A 19 8.50 8.55 -8.80
C ALA A 19 8.71 7.28 -7.96
N GLY A 20 7.66 6.88 -7.24
CA GLY A 20 7.70 5.73 -6.33
C GLY A 20 8.58 5.92 -5.08
N LEU A 21 9.04 7.15 -4.81
CA LEU A 21 9.84 7.48 -3.63
C LEU A 21 9.01 8.31 -2.63
N GLY A 22 8.93 7.82 -1.40
CA GLY A 22 8.41 8.54 -0.24
C GLY A 22 9.40 8.54 0.93
N CYS A 23 9.20 9.42 1.90
CA CYS A 23 9.96 9.40 3.16
C CYS A 23 9.70 8.10 3.93
N ASP A 24 8.43 7.70 3.99
CA ASP A 24 7.96 6.54 4.72
C ASP A 24 7.10 5.64 3.83
N SER A 25 6.98 4.38 4.22
CA SER A 25 5.94 3.52 3.67
C SER A 25 4.56 3.93 4.19
N THR A 26 3.54 3.68 3.38
CA THR A 26 2.14 3.92 3.78
C THR A 26 1.32 2.64 3.62
N SER A 27 0.31 2.48 4.45
CA SER A 27 -0.56 1.31 4.41
C SER A 27 -1.31 1.22 3.08
N PHE A 28 -1.86 2.33 2.60
CA PHE A 28 -2.65 2.35 1.36
C PHE A 28 -1.80 2.12 0.10
N GLN A 29 -0.59 2.69 -0.01
CA GLN A 29 0.27 2.49 -1.20
C GLN A 29 0.86 1.08 -1.21
N THR A 30 1.20 0.55 -0.03
CA THR A 30 1.61 -0.86 0.12
C THR A 30 0.48 -1.79 -0.34
N ALA A 31 -0.75 -1.52 0.08
CA ALA A 31 -1.91 -2.29 -0.35
C ALA A 31 -2.13 -2.20 -1.88
N TRP A 32 -1.97 -1.04 -2.50
CA TRP A 32 -2.07 -0.90 -3.96
C TRP A 32 -1.01 -1.69 -4.70
N ALA A 33 0.25 -1.62 -4.26
CA ALA A 33 1.33 -2.40 -4.85
C ALA A 33 1.04 -3.91 -4.76
N MET A 34 0.56 -4.38 -3.60
CA MET A 34 0.18 -5.78 -3.42
C MET A 34 -0.99 -6.20 -4.31
N LEU A 35 -2.05 -5.37 -4.40
CA LEU A 35 -3.19 -5.63 -5.27
C LEU A 35 -2.78 -5.70 -6.74
N GLY A 36 -1.87 -4.81 -7.18
CA GLY A 36 -1.31 -4.82 -8.53
C GLY A 36 -0.51 -6.08 -8.83
N LEU A 37 0.41 -6.48 -7.94
CA LEU A 37 1.18 -7.71 -8.07
C LEU A 37 0.25 -8.94 -8.17
N MET A 38 -0.73 -9.05 -7.29
CA MET A 38 -1.71 -10.16 -7.35
C MET A 38 -2.58 -10.12 -8.59
N ALA A 39 -2.89 -8.95 -9.14
CA ALA A 39 -3.64 -8.82 -10.39
C ALA A 39 -2.81 -9.23 -11.61
N ALA A 40 -1.49 -9.00 -11.57
CA ALA A 40 -0.54 -9.45 -12.59
C ALA A 40 -0.20 -10.95 -12.50
N GLY A 41 -0.74 -11.68 -11.52
CA GLY A 41 -0.45 -13.11 -11.32
C GLY A 41 0.76 -13.41 -10.44
N GLU A 42 1.46 -12.39 -9.94
CA GLU A 42 2.69 -12.47 -9.12
C GLU A 42 2.42 -12.89 -7.67
N THR A 43 1.58 -13.92 -7.49
CA THR A 43 1.03 -14.34 -6.20
C THR A 43 2.04 -15.07 -5.30
N ASP A 44 3.15 -15.59 -5.85
CA ASP A 44 4.26 -16.19 -5.08
C ASP A 44 5.43 -15.22 -4.83
N SER A 45 5.25 -13.94 -5.13
CA SER A 45 6.32 -12.96 -4.97
C SER A 45 6.70 -12.80 -3.49
N PRO A 46 8.01 -12.81 -3.14
CA PRO A 46 8.46 -12.50 -1.78
C PRO A 46 8.05 -11.09 -1.35
N HIS A 47 7.79 -10.20 -2.31
CA HIS A 47 7.28 -8.86 -2.08
C HIS A 47 5.89 -8.84 -1.44
N LEU A 48 5.01 -9.80 -1.77
CA LEU A 48 3.69 -9.90 -1.15
C LEU A 48 3.77 -10.32 0.31
N ARG A 49 4.69 -11.23 0.65
CA ARG A 49 4.94 -11.63 2.03
C ARG A 49 5.43 -10.45 2.86
N ARG A 50 6.45 -9.74 2.37
CA ARG A 50 7.02 -8.58 3.06
C ARG A 50 6.02 -7.43 3.19
N GLY A 51 5.21 -7.18 2.16
CA GLY A 51 4.12 -6.19 2.24
C GLY A 51 3.05 -6.59 3.26
N THR A 52 2.72 -7.88 3.34
CA THR A 52 1.79 -8.41 4.36
C THR A 52 2.34 -8.21 5.77
N GLU A 53 3.62 -8.54 6.00
CA GLU A 53 4.29 -8.33 7.28
C GLU A 53 4.28 -6.85 7.68
N TYR A 54 4.60 -5.95 6.75
CA TYR A 54 4.50 -4.51 6.98
C TYR A 54 3.09 -4.08 7.40
N LEU A 55 2.06 -4.51 6.67
CA LEU A 55 0.68 -4.17 7.00
C LEU A 55 0.28 -4.71 8.38
N LEU A 56 0.65 -5.94 8.72
CA LEU A 56 0.33 -6.49 10.04
C LEU A 56 1.06 -5.75 11.18
N GLN A 57 2.31 -5.34 10.97
CA GLN A 57 3.10 -4.61 11.96
C GLN A 57 2.66 -3.15 12.13
N SER A 58 2.10 -2.53 11.08
CA SER A 58 1.63 -1.14 11.10
C SER A 58 0.15 -1.01 11.49
N GLN A 59 -0.55 -2.11 11.76
CA GLN A 59 -1.94 -2.10 12.22
C GLN A 59 -2.00 -1.62 13.68
N MET A 60 -2.90 -0.69 13.96
CA MET A 60 -3.13 -0.19 15.32
C MET A 60 -4.00 -1.17 16.13
N ASP A 61 -4.04 -1.00 17.45
CA ASP A 61 -4.80 -1.85 18.38
C ASP A 61 -6.32 -1.88 18.09
N ASN A 62 -6.85 -0.85 17.42
CA ASN A 62 -8.25 -0.80 17.01
C ASN A 62 -8.54 -1.58 15.72
N GLY A 63 -7.54 -2.25 15.15
CA GLY A 63 -7.66 -3.06 13.93
C GLY A 63 -7.62 -2.26 12.62
N LEU A 64 -7.33 -0.96 12.68
CA LEU A 64 -7.22 -0.09 11.50
C LEU A 64 -5.78 0.40 11.31
N TRP A 65 -5.51 1.04 10.16
CA TRP A 65 -4.30 1.80 9.92
C TRP A 65 -4.61 3.29 9.85
N GLN A 66 -3.57 4.08 10.03
CA GLN A 66 -3.62 5.53 9.94
C GLN A 66 -2.34 6.02 9.28
N ASP A 67 -2.46 6.49 8.04
CA ASP A 67 -1.37 7.17 7.36
C ASP A 67 -1.54 8.66 7.56
N GLU A 68 -0.51 9.38 8.00
CA GLU A 68 -0.62 10.83 8.25
C GLU A 68 -0.65 11.65 6.94
N VAL A 69 -0.11 11.11 5.86
CA VAL A 69 0.06 11.77 4.57
C VAL A 69 -1.23 11.88 3.73
N HIS A 70 -1.18 12.71 2.70
CA HIS A 70 -2.21 12.81 1.66
C HIS A 70 -2.21 11.54 0.80
N THR A 71 -3.40 11.08 0.39
CA THR A 71 -3.56 9.79 -0.29
C THR A 71 -3.80 9.92 -1.78
N ALA A 72 -4.15 11.11 -2.28
CA ALA A 72 -4.45 11.33 -3.69
C ALA A 72 -4.22 12.79 -4.11
N PRO A 73 -3.90 13.05 -5.38
CA PRO A 73 -4.00 14.40 -5.93
C PRO A 73 -5.48 14.78 -6.08
N GLY A 74 -5.84 16.01 -5.70
CA GLY A 74 -7.06 16.64 -6.20
C GLY A 74 -6.76 17.33 -7.53
N PHE A 75 -5.77 18.21 -7.51
CA PHE A 75 -5.15 18.80 -8.70
C PHE A 75 -3.64 18.64 -8.58
N PRO A 76 -3.00 17.76 -9.38
CA PRO A 76 -1.57 17.51 -9.28
C PRO A 76 -0.73 18.79 -9.20
N ARG A 77 0.28 18.80 -8.33
CA ARG A 77 1.21 19.91 -8.05
C ARG A 77 0.64 21.11 -7.29
N VAL A 78 -0.67 21.23 -7.13
CA VAL A 78 -1.29 22.42 -6.52
C VAL A 78 -2.28 22.10 -5.39
N PHE A 79 -2.86 20.90 -5.36
CA PHE A 79 -3.85 20.51 -4.35
C PHE A 79 -3.91 19.00 -4.14
N TYR A 80 -3.83 18.56 -2.89
CA TYR A 80 -3.81 17.14 -2.50
C TYR A 80 -4.89 16.85 -1.47
N LEU A 81 -5.44 15.65 -1.54
CA LEU A 81 -6.56 15.19 -0.73
C LEU A 81 -6.13 14.05 0.20
N LYS A 82 -6.77 13.99 1.35
CA LYS A 82 -6.72 12.83 2.23
C LYS A 82 -8.06 12.12 2.21
N TYR A 83 -8.09 10.94 1.61
CA TYR A 83 -9.23 10.05 1.72
C TYR A 83 -9.07 9.20 2.98
N HIS A 84 -9.74 9.61 4.06
CA HIS A 84 -9.66 8.94 5.36
C HIS A 84 -10.09 7.46 5.36
N GLY A 85 -10.71 6.96 4.30
CA GLY A 85 -10.99 5.53 4.18
C GLY A 85 -9.83 4.71 3.63
N TYR A 86 -8.91 5.32 2.88
CA TYR A 86 -7.92 4.57 2.07
C TYR A 86 -6.98 3.75 2.94
N ASP A 87 -6.50 4.34 4.03
CA ASP A 87 -5.68 3.66 5.04
C ASP A 87 -6.45 2.56 5.79
N LYS A 88 -7.79 2.49 5.70
CA LYS A 88 -8.58 1.46 6.39
C LYS A 88 -8.89 0.29 5.49
N TYR A 89 -9.55 0.55 4.37
CA TYR A 89 -10.11 -0.54 3.57
C TYR A 89 -9.13 -1.13 2.55
N PHE A 90 -8.15 -0.37 2.03
CA PHE A 90 -7.19 -0.94 1.08
C PHE A 90 -6.27 -1.97 1.75
N PRO A 91 -5.66 -1.71 2.92
CA PRO A 91 -4.90 -2.74 3.63
C PRO A 91 -5.72 -4.00 3.92
N LEU A 92 -6.94 -3.83 4.42
CA LEU A 92 -7.85 -4.94 4.67
C LEU A 92 -8.13 -5.75 3.40
N TRP A 93 -8.41 -5.07 2.29
CA TRP A 93 -8.66 -5.72 1.00
C TRP A 93 -7.43 -6.49 0.49
N ALA A 94 -6.25 -5.88 0.55
CA ALA A 94 -5.00 -6.52 0.12
C ALA A 94 -4.72 -7.79 0.93
N LEU A 95 -4.85 -7.72 2.26
CA LEU A 95 -4.66 -8.88 3.15
C LEU A 95 -5.68 -9.99 2.87
N ALA A 96 -6.97 -9.63 2.73
CA ALA A 96 -8.03 -10.60 2.43
C ALA A 96 -7.83 -11.29 1.08
N ARG A 97 -7.43 -10.53 0.05
CA ARG A 97 -7.14 -11.07 -1.28
C ARG A 97 -5.93 -12.01 -1.23
N TYR A 98 -4.84 -11.60 -0.57
CA TYR A 98 -3.63 -12.41 -0.47
C TYR A 98 -3.89 -13.74 0.25
N ARG A 99 -4.61 -13.71 1.38
CA ARG A 99 -5.06 -14.91 2.09
C ARG A 99 -5.84 -15.86 1.17
N ASN A 100 -6.75 -15.34 0.36
CA ASN A 100 -7.55 -16.17 -0.54
C ASN A 100 -6.70 -16.78 -1.66
N SER A 101 -5.76 -16.02 -2.23
CA SER A 101 -4.82 -16.53 -3.24
C SER A 101 -3.95 -17.68 -2.71
N LEU A 102 -3.53 -17.61 -1.44
CA LEU A 102 -2.77 -18.71 -0.81
C LEU A 102 -3.62 -19.98 -0.67
N ARG A 103 -4.91 -19.85 -0.31
CA ARG A 103 -5.81 -21.00 -0.15
C ARG A 103 -6.10 -21.70 -1.47
N THR A 104 -6.27 -20.94 -2.56
CA THR A 104 -6.49 -21.50 -3.90
C THR A 104 -5.32 -22.38 -4.35
N LYS A 105 -4.08 -22.11 -3.90
CA LYS A 105 -2.90 -22.91 -4.25
C LYS A 105 -2.80 -24.23 -3.49
N THR A 106 -3.47 -24.35 -2.35
CA THR A 106 -3.43 -25.55 -1.50
C THR A 106 -4.48 -26.60 -1.91
N THR A 107 -5.35 -26.27 -2.86
CA THR A 107 -6.42 -27.16 -3.37
C THR A 107 -6.06 -27.64 -4.76
#